data_AF-A0A7Y5D798-F1
#
_entry.id   AF-A0A7Y5D798-F1
#
_cell.length_a   1.000
_cell.length_b   1.000
_cell.length_c   1.000
_cell.angle_alpha   90.00
_cell.angle_beta   90.00
_cell.angle_gamma   90.00
#
_symmetry.space_group_name_H-M   'P 1'
#
loop_
_entity.id
_entity.type
_entity.pdbx_description
1 polymer ?
#
loop_
_entity_poly.entity_id
_entity_poly.type
_entity_poly.pdbx_seq_one_letter_code
_entity_poly.pdbx_strand_id
1 'polypeptide(L)'
;MAYLNTLDTAAATTTAVASFLRGVERRAALLAELQCGDPGHGDQALTGAIESFAASAPATPQDEWPLLFWTTLLQSPSLNAEALAPFWHGDFAPLARLDFGTRAVILLRVVVGLNDTQAATVFGVEPAEYKQALQRALPQRADGTLDGEAWLAMNDEARSVMQHLPPERVAFIARLRDAAIAAKPVEAPPRTTRGTIPIAIGKPRWLDKLWSSVGLT
;
A
#
# COMPACT_ATOMS: atom_id res chain seq x y z
N MET A 1 19.16 26.89 24.76
CA MET A 1 18.88 25.51 25.21
C MET A 1 17.68 24.88 24.50
N ALA A 2 16.51 25.54 24.41
CA ALA A 2 15.31 24.96 23.76
C ALA A 2 15.44 24.70 22.23
N TYR A 3 16.12 25.58 21.48
CA TYR A 3 16.24 25.48 20.02
C TYR A 3 17.06 24.25 19.55
N LEU A 4 18.10 23.87 20.30
CA LEU A 4 18.90 22.67 20.01
C LEU A 4 18.06 21.40 20.15
N ASN A 5 17.23 21.31 21.20
CA ASN A 5 16.37 20.15 21.44
C ASN A 5 15.30 19.95 20.35
N THR A 6 14.78 21.05 19.77
CA THR A 6 13.82 20.98 18.67
C THR A 6 14.45 20.48 17.38
N LEU A 7 15.67 20.92 17.06
CA LEU A 7 16.40 20.46 15.87
C LEU A 7 16.80 18.99 15.99
N ASP A 8 17.26 18.55 17.16
CA ASP A 8 17.60 17.15 17.42
C ASP A 8 16.36 16.24 17.29
N THR A 9 15.21 16.70 17.80
CA THR A 9 13.94 15.96 17.68
C THR A 9 13.51 15.86 16.21
N ALA A 10 13.56 16.96 15.45
CA ALA A 10 13.20 16.95 14.03
C ALA A 10 14.11 16.04 13.19
N ALA A 11 15.41 16.04 13.47
CA ALA A 11 16.38 15.14 12.81
C ALA A 11 16.12 13.66 13.17
N ALA A 12 15.78 13.38 14.43
CA ALA A 12 15.42 12.03 14.87
C ALA A 12 14.14 11.53 14.18
N THR A 13 13.10 12.35 14.10
CA THR A 13 11.85 12.02 13.38
C THR A 13 12.12 11.74 11.91
N THR A 14 12.91 12.59 11.25
CA THR A 14 13.30 12.41 9.83
C THR A 14 14.01 11.07 9.61
N THR A 15 14.94 10.72 10.50
CA THR A 15 15.67 9.45 10.46
C THR A 15 14.74 8.25 10.67
N ALA A 16 13.77 8.38 11.56
CA ALA A 16 12.77 7.34 11.80
C ALA A 16 11.89 7.11 10.56
N VAL A 17 11.39 8.18 9.93
CA VAL A 17 10.61 8.11 8.69
C VAL A 17 11.42 7.44 7.57
N ALA A 18 12.67 7.84 7.38
CA ALA A 18 13.57 7.22 6.40
C ALA A 18 13.76 5.71 6.62
N SER A 19 13.89 5.32 7.89
CA SER A 19 14.12 3.92 8.27
C SER A 19 12.86 3.07 8.11
N PHE A 20 11.70 3.62 8.43
CA PHE A 20 10.43 2.96 8.15
C PHE A 20 10.23 2.76 6.64
N LEU A 21 10.41 3.82 5.84
CA LEU A 21 10.24 3.75 4.39
C LEU A 21 11.16 2.69 3.75
N ARG A 22 12.44 2.65 4.15
CA ARG A 22 13.37 1.58 3.75
C ARG A 22 12.86 0.17 4.02
N GLY A 23 12.11 -0.03 5.11
CA GLY A 23 11.54 -1.32 5.48
C GLY A 23 10.30 -1.73 4.69
N VAL A 24 9.62 -0.80 4.01
CA VAL A 24 8.36 -1.06 3.29
C VAL A 24 8.47 -0.85 1.78
N GLU A 25 9.42 -0.05 1.30
CA GLU A 25 9.47 0.46 -0.08
C GLU A 25 9.51 -0.64 -1.16
N ARG A 26 10.20 -1.76 -0.91
CA ARG A 26 10.23 -2.90 -1.84
C ARG A 26 8.88 -3.60 -1.96
N ARG A 27 8.22 -3.83 -0.83
CA ARG A 27 6.87 -4.42 -0.76
C ARG A 27 5.85 -3.49 -1.40
N ALA A 28 5.97 -2.20 -1.14
CA ALA A 28 5.12 -1.17 -1.71
C ALA A 28 5.23 -1.09 -3.23
N ALA A 29 6.46 -1.12 -3.76
CA ALA A 29 6.69 -1.14 -5.21
C ALA A 29 6.08 -2.37 -5.88
N LEU A 30 6.34 -3.57 -5.34
CA LEU A 30 5.79 -4.80 -5.90
C LEU A 30 4.26 -4.84 -5.81
N LEU A 31 3.68 -4.44 -4.67
CA LEU A 31 2.23 -4.38 -4.52
C LEU A 31 1.61 -3.42 -5.53
N ALA A 32 2.19 -2.22 -5.69
CA ALA A 32 1.67 -1.21 -6.59
C ALA A 32 1.70 -1.70 -8.05
N GLU A 33 2.81 -2.28 -8.49
CA GLU A 33 2.98 -2.87 -9.81
C GLU A 33 1.99 -4.02 -10.05
N LEU A 34 1.89 -4.98 -9.11
CA LEU A 34 0.94 -6.10 -9.24
C LEU A 34 -0.52 -5.66 -9.12
N GLN A 35 -0.82 -4.54 -8.47
CA GLN A 35 -2.18 -4.07 -8.36
C GLN A 35 -2.70 -3.50 -9.68
N CYS A 36 -1.86 -2.83 -10.45
CA CYS A 36 -2.23 -2.22 -11.74
C CYS A 36 -1.77 -3.03 -12.97
N GLY A 37 -0.85 -3.98 -12.81
CA GLY A 37 -0.29 -4.76 -13.91
C GLY A 37 0.63 -3.95 -14.83
N ASP A 38 1.10 -2.79 -14.37
CA ASP A 38 1.96 -1.88 -15.12
C ASP A 38 2.99 -1.22 -14.18
N PRO A 39 4.31 -1.41 -14.42
CA PRO A 39 5.33 -0.82 -13.56
C PRO A 39 5.27 0.71 -13.46
N GLY A 40 4.89 1.39 -14.54
CA GLY A 40 4.81 2.85 -14.59
C GLY A 40 3.69 3.43 -13.72
N HIS A 41 2.50 2.83 -13.76
CA HIS A 41 1.39 3.19 -12.86
C HIS A 41 1.71 2.86 -11.41
N GLY A 42 2.36 1.71 -11.18
CA GLY A 42 2.86 1.33 -9.86
C GLY A 42 3.81 2.36 -9.27
N ASP A 43 4.73 2.89 -10.08
CA ASP A 43 5.70 3.91 -9.66
C ASP A 43 5.07 5.24 -9.30
N GLN A 44 4.06 5.67 -10.08
CA GLN A 44 3.29 6.87 -9.76
C GLN A 44 2.55 6.72 -8.44
N ALA A 45 1.94 5.56 -8.21
CA ALA A 45 1.24 5.28 -6.97
C ALA A 45 2.19 5.25 -5.77
N LEU A 46 3.34 4.59 -5.92
CA LEU A 46 4.38 4.52 -4.89
C LEU A 46 4.90 5.91 -4.54
N THR A 47 5.18 6.75 -5.55
CA THR A 47 5.66 8.12 -5.35
C THR A 47 4.67 8.92 -4.50
N GLY A 48 3.40 8.95 -4.90
CA GLY A 48 2.37 9.68 -4.16
C GLY A 48 2.15 9.15 -2.73
N ALA A 49 2.28 7.84 -2.53
CA ALA A 49 2.17 7.23 -1.21
C ALA A 49 3.35 7.59 -0.29
N ILE A 50 4.58 7.56 -0.81
CA ILE A 50 5.78 7.96 -0.07
C ILE A 50 5.71 9.43 0.33
N GLU A 51 5.32 10.32 -0.59
CA GLU A 51 5.17 11.76 -0.33
C GLU A 51 4.08 12.04 0.72
N SER A 52 2.91 11.43 0.55
CA SER A 52 1.78 11.60 1.47
C SER A 52 2.10 11.06 2.88
N PHE A 53 2.79 9.92 2.95
CA PHE A 53 3.25 9.35 4.21
C PHE A 53 4.30 10.24 4.87
N ALA A 54 5.33 10.69 4.15
CA ALA A 54 6.40 11.53 4.71
C ALA A 54 5.85 12.84 5.30
N ALA A 55 4.81 13.41 4.68
CA ALA A 55 4.13 14.60 5.20
C ALA A 55 3.29 14.33 6.46
N SER A 56 2.71 13.14 6.60
CA SER A 56 1.76 12.81 7.68
C SER A 56 2.43 12.14 8.89
N ALA A 57 3.45 11.33 8.66
CA ALA A 57 4.11 10.50 9.68
C ALA A 57 4.63 11.27 10.91
N PRO A 58 5.17 12.50 10.80
CA PRO A 58 5.63 13.26 11.98
C PRO A 58 4.54 13.57 13.01
N ALA A 59 3.26 13.59 12.58
CA ALA A 59 2.11 13.86 13.44
C ALA A 59 1.39 12.57 13.92
N THR A 60 1.87 11.39 13.51
CA THR A 60 1.24 10.10 13.78
C THR A 60 2.12 9.24 14.69
N PRO A 61 1.56 8.54 15.70
CA PRO A 61 2.30 7.56 16.49
C PRO A 61 2.99 6.50 15.62
N GLN A 62 4.23 6.14 15.98
CA GLN A 62 5.07 5.28 15.13
C GLN A 62 4.50 3.86 14.94
N ASP A 63 3.74 3.36 15.91
CA ASP A 63 3.03 2.08 15.86
C ASP A 63 1.87 2.07 14.85
N GLU A 64 1.32 3.24 14.50
CA GLU A 64 0.27 3.39 13.49
C GLU A 64 0.83 3.55 12.07
N TRP A 65 2.13 3.78 11.90
CA TRP A 65 2.75 4.03 10.59
C TRP A 65 2.53 2.94 9.53
N PRO A 66 2.61 1.62 9.85
CA PRO A 66 2.29 0.59 8.88
C PRO A 66 0.89 0.75 8.30
N LEU A 67 -0.11 0.93 9.17
CA LEU A 67 -1.50 1.09 8.77
C LEU A 67 -1.69 2.36 7.94
N LEU A 68 -1.14 3.48 8.40
CA LEU A 68 -1.16 4.76 7.68
C LEU A 68 -0.60 4.59 6.25
N PHE A 69 0.56 3.95 6.11
CA PHE A 69 1.22 3.77 4.82
C PHE A 69 0.41 2.90 3.86
N TRP A 70 -0.04 1.72 4.27
CA TRP A 70 -0.79 0.81 3.39
C TRP A 70 -2.14 1.37 2.98
N THR A 71 -2.85 2.03 3.91
CA THR A 71 -4.09 2.74 3.61
C THR A 71 -3.84 3.86 2.60
N THR A 72 -2.80 4.66 2.79
CA THR A 72 -2.44 5.75 1.86
C THR A 72 -2.09 5.21 0.47
N LEU A 73 -1.33 4.11 0.40
CA LEU A 73 -0.96 3.48 -0.87
C LEU A 73 -2.20 2.98 -1.63
N LEU A 74 -3.07 2.22 -0.98
CA LEU A 74 -4.30 1.72 -1.61
C LEU A 74 -5.28 2.85 -1.94
N GLN A 75 -5.18 3.99 -1.25
CA GLN A 75 -5.91 5.22 -1.54
C GLN A 75 -5.36 6.04 -2.70
N SER A 76 -4.20 5.67 -3.24
CA SER A 76 -3.60 6.38 -4.36
C SER A 76 -4.49 6.34 -5.61
N PRO A 77 -4.85 7.52 -6.18
CA PRO A 77 -5.62 7.58 -7.42
C PRO A 77 -4.92 6.86 -8.58
N SER A 78 -3.59 6.84 -8.59
CA SER A 78 -2.80 6.22 -9.67
C SER A 78 -2.93 4.70 -9.71
N LEU A 79 -3.24 4.04 -8.59
CA LEU A 79 -3.59 2.60 -8.63
C LEU A 79 -4.94 2.36 -9.28
N ASN A 80 -5.87 3.30 -9.10
CA ASN A 80 -7.24 3.17 -9.58
C ASN A 80 -7.39 3.52 -11.07
N ALA A 81 -6.33 4.04 -11.70
CA ALA A 81 -6.31 4.26 -13.13
C ALA A 81 -6.16 2.92 -13.87
N GLU A 82 -7.05 2.66 -14.83
CA GLU A 82 -6.97 1.48 -15.67
C GLU A 82 -5.80 1.63 -16.65
N ALA A 83 -4.78 0.78 -16.50
CA ALA A 83 -3.69 0.71 -17.46
C ALA A 83 -4.22 0.22 -18.81
N LEU A 84 -3.62 0.67 -19.91
CA LEU A 84 -4.11 0.37 -21.26
C LEU A 84 -4.02 -1.12 -21.62
N ALA A 85 -3.01 -1.83 -21.11
CA ALA A 85 -2.77 -3.24 -21.35
C ALA A 85 -2.07 -3.89 -20.15
N PRO A 86 -2.77 -4.02 -19.00
CA PRO A 86 -2.17 -4.53 -17.78
C PRO A 86 -1.80 -6.01 -17.96
N PHE A 87 -0.63 -6.40 -17.48
CA PHE A 87 -0.13 -7.76 -17.67
C PHE A 87 0.57 -8.30 -16.42
N TRP A 88 0.32 -9.58 -16.13
CA TRP A 88 0.93 -10.31 -15.03
C TRP A 88 1.64 -11.55 -15.55
N HIS A 89 2.93 -11.66 -15.23
CA HIS A 89 3.79 -12.75 -15.67
C HIS A 89 3.83 -13.89 -14.62
N GLY A 90 4.21 -15.09 -15.07
CA GLY A 90 4.51 -16.23 -14.19
C GLY A 90 3.38 -16.57 -13.22
N ASP A 91 3.74 -16.79 -11.95
CA ASP A 91 2.81 -17.19 -10.89
C ASP A 91 1.84 -16.08 -10.47
N PHE A 92 2.02 -14.85 -10.99
CA PHE A 92 1.06 -13.76 -10.85
C PHE A 92 -0.02 -13.73 -11.92
N ALA A 93 0.08 -14.53 -12.99
CA ALA A 93 -0.92 -14.58 -14.05
C ALA A 93 -2.38 -14.75 -13.56
N PRO A 94 -2.68 -15.49 -12.47
CA PRO A 94 -4.03 -15.57 -11.92
C PRO A 94 -4.63 -14.22 -11.50
N LEU A 95 -3.81 -13.23 -11.13
CA LEU A 95 -4.29 -11.90 -10.72
C LEU A 95 -5.09 -11.24 -11.84
N ALA A 96 -4.76 -11.47 -13.11
CA ALA A 96 -5.44 -10.90 -14.28
C ALA A 96 -6.97 -11.13 -14.28
N ARG A 97 -7.44 -12.19 -13.63
CA ARG A 97 -8.86 -12.56 -13.55
C ARG A 97 -9.62 -11.89 -12.39
N LEU A 98 -8.91 -11.26 -11.46
CA LEU A 98 -9.50 -10.63 -10.29
C LEU A 98 -9.88 -9.19 -10.61
N ASP A 99 -10.99 -8.70 -10.06
CA ASP A 99 -11.23 -7.26 -10.01
C ASP A 99 -10.18 -6.57 -9.13
N PHE A 100 -10.10 -5.25 -9.23
CA PHE A 100 -9.14 -4.44 -8.47
C PHE A 100 -9.22 -4.68 -6.95
N GLY A 101 -10.41 -4.81 -6.37
CA GLY A 101 -10.59 -5.07 -4.93
C GLY A 101 -10.12 -6.41 -4.48
N THR A 102 -10.58 -7.44 -5.17
CA THR A 102 -10.22 -8.81 -4.89
C THR A 102 -8.70 -9.01 -5.02
N ARG A 103 -8.08 -8.31 -5.97
CA ARG A 103 -6.61 -8.28 -6.13
C ARG A 103 -5.89 -7.60 -4.97
N ALA A 104 -6.36 -6.45 -4.51
CA ALA A 104 -5.74 -5.76 -3.37
C ALA A 104 -5.77 -6.62 -2.10
N VAL A 105 -6.89 -7.32 -1.87
CA VAL A 105 -7.08 -8.24 -0.73
C VAL A 105 -6.00 -9.31 -0.71
N ILE A 106 -5.81 -10.03 -1.82
CA ILE A 106 -4.79 -11.09 -1.87
C ILE A 106 -3.36 -10.53 -1.81
N LEU A 107 -3.09 -9.38 -2.43
CA LEU A 107 -1.76 -8.77 -2.43
C LEU A 107 -1.31 -8.26 -1.05
N LEU A 108 -2.21 -7.77 -0.20
CA LEU A 108 -1.85 -7.46 1.19
C LEU A 108 -1.39 -8.71 1.95
N ARG A 109 -1.92 -9.88 1.61
CA ARG A 109 -1.49 -11.14 2.22
C ARG A 109 -0.16 -11.64 1.65
N VAL A 110 -0.04 -11.67 0.33
CA VAL A 110 1.12 -12.24 -0.38
C VAL A 110 2.36 -11.35 -0.31
N VAL A 111 2.20 -10.06 -0.58
CA VAL A 111 3.33 -9.13 -0.72
C VAL A 111 3.65 -8.45 0.61
N VAL A 112 2.63 -8.01 1.33
CA VAL A 112 2.83 -7.24 2.57
C VAL A 112 3.03 -8.14 3.78
N GLY A 113 2.33 -9.28 3.82
CA GLY A 113 2.35 -10.23 4.92
C GLY A 113 1.47 -9.83 6.10
N LEU A 114 0.46 -8.96 5.89
CA LEU A 114 -0.46 -8.57 6.95
C LEU A 114 -1.31 -9.76 7.40
N ASN A 115 -1.62 -9.81 8.69
CA ASN A 115 -2.66 -10.70 9.20
C ASN A 115 -4.06 -10.14 8.89
N ASP A 116 -5.08 -10.98 9.04
CA ASP A 116 -6.46 -10.65 8.68
C ASP A 116 -6.97 -9.41 9.40
N THR A 117 -6.64 -9.22 10.68
CA THR A 117 -7.07 -8.05 11.46
C THR A 117 -6.44 -6.76 10.94
N GLN A 118 -5.13 -6.79 10.67
CA GLN A 118 -4.42 -5.63 10.13
C GLN A 118 -4.91 -5.28 8.73
N ALA A 119 -5.10 -6.27 7.86
CA ALA A 119 -5.59 -6.07 6.52
C ALA A 119 -7.05 -5.57 6.52
N ALA A 120 -7.92 -6.12 7.37
CA ALA A 120 -9.27 -5.61 7.56
C ALA A 120 -9.29 -4.14 8.00
N THR A 121 -8.35 -3.75 8.87
CA THR A 121 -8.21 -2.35 9.30
C THR A 121 -7.79 -1.44 8.13
N VAL A 122 -6.88 -1.89 7.26
CA VAL A 122 -6.50 -1.16 6.03
C VAL A 122 -7.71 -0.94 5.11
N PHE A 123 -8.59 -1.95 5.00
CA PHE A 123 -9.80 -1.88 4.20
C PHE A 123 -10.97 -1.16 4.89
N GLY A 124 -10.89 -0.88 6.19
CA GLY A 124 -11.97 -0.31 6.99
C GLY A 124 -13.20 -1.21 7.08
N VAL A 125 -12.99 -2.53 7.16
CA VAL A 125 -14.02 -3.58 7.22
C VAL A 125 -13.84 -4.47 8.44
N GLU A 126 -14.83 -5.28 8.75
CA GLU A 126 -14.71 -6.28 9.83
C GLU A 126 -13.77 -7.43 9.44
N PRO A 127 -13.05 -8.07 10.39
CA PRO A 127 -12.14 -9.18 10.07
C PRO A 127 -12.84 -10.37 9.39
N ALA A 128 -14.12 -10.60 9.68
CA ALA A 128 -14.90 -11.66 9.04
C ALA A 128 -15.17 -11.37 7.55
N GLU A 129 -15.49 -10.11 7.24
CA GLU A 129 -15.70 -9.61 5.88
C GLU A 129 -14.41 -9.74 5.05
N TYR A 130 -13.28 -9.31 5.63
CA TYR A 130 -11.98 -9.48 4.99
C TYR A 130 -11.65 -10.94 4.69
N LYS A 131 -11.90 -11.86 5.64
CA LYS A 131 -11.67 -13.30 5.42
C LYS A 131 -12.51 -13.85 4.27
N GLN A 132 -13.78 -13.46 4.19
CA GLN A 132 -14.67 -13.88 3.10
C GLN A 132 -14.21 -13.31 1.74
N ALA A 133 -13.70 -12.08 1.72
CA ALA A 133 -13.06 -11.50 0.54
C ALA A 133 -11.82 -12.29 0.12
N LEU A 134 -10.94 -12.59 1.08
CA LEU A 134 -9.71 -13.34 0.83
C LEU A 134 -10.01 -14.72 0.26
N GLN A 135 -10.99 -15.45 0.82
CA GLN A 135 -11.40 -16.76 0.30
C GLN A 135 -11.79 -16.73 -1.19
N ARG A 136 -12.42 -15.64 -1.64
CA ARG A 136 -12.81 -15.46 -3.04
C ARG A 136 -11.65 -15.04 -3.93
N ALA A 137 -10.64 -14.39 -3.35
CA ALA A 137 -9.44 -13.95 -4.04
C ALA A 137 -8.42 -15.08 -4.23
N LEU A 138 -8.43 -16.10 -3.36
CA LEU A 138 -7.50 -17.21 -3.43
C LEU A 138 -7.58 -17.93 -4.77
N PRO A 139 -6.44 -18.39 -5.33
CA PRO A 139 -6.43 -19.21 -6.53
C PRO A 139 -7.36 -20.42 -6.41
N GLN A 140 -8.09 -20.73 -7.48
CA GLN A 140 -9.01 -21.86 -7.56
C GLN A 140 -8.64 -22.74 -8.75
N ARG A 141 -8.83 -24.05 -8.58
CA ARG A 141 -8.74 -25.04 -9.65
C ARG A 141 -9.98 -24.98 -10.54
N ALA A 142 -9.93 -25.71 -11.65
CA ALA A 142 -11.06 -25.81 -12.60
C ALA A 142 -12.33 -26.40 -11.98
N ASP A 143 -12.22 -27.17 -10.90
CA ASP A 143 -13.34 -27.75 -10.15
C ASP A 143 -13.90 -26.80 -9.05
N GLY A 144 -13.35 -25.58 -8.93
CA GLY A 144 -13.74 -24.59 -7.93
C GLY A 144 -13.12 -24.78 -6.55
N THR A 145 -12.28 -25.81 -6.35
CA THR A 145 -11.55 -25.98 -5.08
C THR A 145 -10.38 -25.02 -4.96
N LEU A 146 -9.98 -24.68 -3.73
CA LEU A 146 -8.82 -23.82 -3.49
C LEU A 146 -7.53 -24.49 -3.97
N ASP A 147 -6.75 -23.74 -4.75
CA ASP A 147 -5.47 -24.17 -5.27
C ASP A 147 -4.33 -23.73 -4.35
N GLY A 148 -4.01 -24.59 -3.38
CA GLY A 148 -2.91 -24.36 -2.43
C GLY A 148 -1.53 -24.32 -3.08
N GLU A 149 -1.33 -25.00 -4.22
CA GLU A 149 -0.04 -24.99 -4.93
C GLU A 149 0.17 -23.65 -5.61
N ALA A 150 -0.83 -23.17 -6.36
CA ALA A 150 -0.79 -21.83 -6.96
C ALA A 150 -0.66 -20.73 -5.91
N TRP A 151 -1.30 -20.89 -4.75
CA TRP A 151 -1.12 -19.98 -3.61
C TRP A 151 0.34 -19.94 -3.13
N LEU A 152 0.97 -21.10 -2.90
CA LEU A 152 2.35 -21.17 -2.45
C LEU A 152 3.32 -20.62 -3.49
N ALA A 153 3.13 -20.98 -4.76
CA ALA A 153 3.94 -20.48 -5.88
C ALA A 153 3.91 -18.94 -5.96
N MET A 154 2.74 -18.32 -5.84
CA MET A 154 2.60 -16.86 -5.81
C MET A 154 3.33 -16.21 -4.62
N ASN A 155 3.32 -16.86 -3.44
CA ASN A 155 4.06 -16.37 -2.27
C ASN A 155 5.57 -16.49 -2.43
N ASP A 156 6.03 -17.58 -3.02
CA ASP A 156 7.45 -17.83 -3.28
C ASP A 156 7.97 -16.88 -4.36
N GLU A 157 7.20 -16.64 -5.42
CA GLU A 157 7.52 -15.66 -6.46
C GLU A 157 7.59 -14.25 -5.88
N ALA A 158 6.62 -13.83 -5.06
CA ALA A 158 6.66 -12.51 -4.41
C ALA A 158 7.91 -12.35 -3.54
N ARG A 159 8.25 -13.39 -2.76
CA ARG A 159 9.48 -13.39 -1.96
C ARG A 159 10.73 -13.32 -2.83
N SER A 160 10.77 -14.10 -3.90
CA SER A 160 11.88 -14.14 -4.86
C SER A 160 12.12 -12.79 -5.50
N VAL A 161 11.08 -12.16 -6.05
CA VAL A 161 11.14 -10.83 -6.66
C VAL A 161 11.67 -9.81 -5.67
N MET A 162 11.13 -9.76 -4.44
CA MET A 162 11.57 -8.81 -3.42
C MET A 162 13.03 -8.98 -2.96
N GLN A 163 13.54 -10.22 -2.99
CA GLN A 163 14.93 -10.53 -2.66
C GLN A 163 15.88 -10.17 -3.79
N HIS A 164 15.45 -10.36 -5.04
CA HIS A 164 16.28 -10.23 -6.24
C HIS A 164 15.92 -9.00 -7.09
N LEU A 165 15.45 -7.91 -6.45
CA LEU A 165 15.20 -6.65 -7.16
C LEU A 165 16.48 -6.18 -7.88
N PRO A 166 16.39 -5.79 -9.16
CA PRO A 166 17.53 -5.23 -9.86
C PRO A 166 18.11 -4.00 -9.16
N PRO A 167 19.44 -3.79 -9.14
CA PRO A 167 20.07 -2.67 -8.45
C PRO A 167 19.56 -1.30 -8.89
N GLU A 168 19.25 -1.13 -10.18
CA GLU A 168 18.67 0.08 -10.74
C GLU A 168 17.27 0.36 -10.17
N ARG A 169 16.48 -0.68 -9.91
CA ARG A 169 15.16 -0.57 -9.29
C ARG A 169 15.29 -0.14 -7.83
N VAL A 170 16.23 -0.72 -7.10
CA VAL A 170 16.54 -0.33 -5.72
C VAL A 170 16.99 1.14 -5.66
N ALA A 171 17.87 1.55 -6.57
CA ALA A 171 18.36 2.94 -6.63
C ALA A 171 17.24 3.92 -6.99
N PHE A 172 16.33 3.55 -7.89
CA PHE A 172 15.16 4.36 -8.22
C PHE A 172 14.25 4.57 -7.01
N ILE A 173 13.87 3.49 -6.31
CA ILE A 173 13.02 3.55 -5.12
C ILE A 173 13.67 4.40 -4.02
N ALA A 174 14.98 4.25 -3.80
CA ALA A 174 15.72 5.06 -2.84
C ALA A 174 15.66 6.56 -3.16
N ARG A 175 15.74 6.95 -4.45
CA ARG A 175 15.61 8.36 -4.86
C ARG A 175 14.22 8.91 -4.58
N LEU A 176 13.15 8.13 -4.76
CA LEU A 176 11.79 8.56 -4.43
C LEU A 176 11.66 8.89 -2.94
N ARG A 177 12.16 7.99 -2.07
CA ARG A 177 12.20 8.19 -0.63
C ARG A 177 13.01 9.45 -0.27
N ASP A 178 14.22 9.57 -0.77
CA ASP A 178 15.13 10.65 -0.40
C ASP A 178 14.57 12.02 -0.86
N ALA A 179 13.92 12.06 -2.03
CA ALA A 179 13.22 13.25 -2.52
C ALA A 179 12.05 13.66 -1.62
N ALA A 180 11.20 12.70 -1.22
CA ALA A 180 10.06 12.97 -0.35
C ALA A 180 10.47 13.43 1.06
N ILE A 181 11.58 12.92 1.58
CA ILE A 181 12.12 13.33 2.88
C ILE A 181 12.77 14.72 2.81
N ALA A 182 13.44 15.03 1.70
CA ALA A 182 14.05 16.34 1.48
C ALA A 182 13.02 17.43 1.15
N ALA A 183 11.82 17.05 0.69
CA ALA A 183 10.75 17.98 0.41
C ALA A 183 10.37 18.74 1.69
N LYS A 184 10.49 20.07 1.66
CA LYS A 184 9.96 20.90 2.73
C LYS A 184 8.44 20.77 2.72
N PRO A 185 7.78 20.67 3.90
CA PRO A 185 6.33 20.77 3.96
C PRO A 185 5.93 22.08 3.29
N VAL A 186 5.22 21.99 2.16
CA VAL A 186 4.58 23.17 1.59
C VAL A 186 3.54 23.59 2.60
N GLU A 187 3.70 24.78 3.18
CA GLU A 187 2.73 25.36 4.08
C GLU A 187 1.42 25.53 3.31
N ALA A 188 0.49 24.60 3.53
CA ALA A 188 -0.85 24.71 2.99
C ALA A 188 -1.49 25.98 3.58
N PRO A 189 -2.28 26.75 2.79
CA PRO A 189 -2.93 27.95 3.30
C PRO A 189 -3.77 27.61 4.56
N PRO A 190 -3.86 28.53 5.53
CA PRO A 190 -4.40 28.24 6.85
C PRO A 190 -5.82 27.70 6.75
N ARG A 191 -5.99 26.42 7.12
CA ARG A 191 -7.31 25.84 7.34
C ARG A 191 -7.88 26.48 8.60
N THR A 192 -8.90 27.32 8.44
CA THR A 192 -9.71 27.87 9.53
C THR A 192 -10.16 26.75 10.46
N THR A 193 -9.68 26.79 11.70
CA THR A 193 -10.10 25.89 12.77
C THR A 193 -11.57 26.13 13.10
N ARG A 194 -12.43 25.16 12.82
CA ARG A 194 -13.74 25.07 13.45
C ARG A 194 -14.12 23.61 13.67
N GLY A 195 -14.19 23.22 14.95
CA GLY A 195 -14.87 22.02 15.43
C GLY A 195 -14.03 20.74 15.38
N THR A 196 -14.05 20.02 16.50
CA THR A 196 -13.58 18.64 16.70
C THR A 196 -13.73 17.80 15.43
N ILE A 197 -12.62 17.35 14.87
CA ILE A 197 -12.60 16.45 13.71
C ILE A 197 -13.13 15.09 14.19
N PRO A 198 -14.29 14.58 13.70
CA PRO A 198 -14.49 13.15 13.72
C PRO A 198 -13.45 12.55 12.76
N ILE A 199 -12.71 11.54 13.20
CA ILE A 199 -11.89 10.70 12.31
C ILE A 199 -12.87 9.91 11.43
N ALA A 200 -13.48 10.59 10.48
CA ALA A 200 -14.23 10.04 9.38
C ALA A 200 -13.47 10.47 8.14
N ILE A 201 -12.42 9.71 7.81
CA ILE A 201 -11.83 9.72 6.48
C ILE A 201 -12.98 9.37 5.55
N GLY A 202 -13.53 10.37 4.86
CA GLY A 202 -14.63 10.17 3.93
C GLY A 202 -14.22 9.10 2.93
N LYS A 203 -14.97 8.00 2.92
CA LYS A 203 -14.71 6.82 2.08
C LYS A 203 -14.61 7.29 0.62
N PRO A 204 -13.46 7.13 -0.06
CA PRO A 204 -13.34 7.44 -1.48
C PRO A 204 -14.43 6.71 -2.26
N ARG A 205 -15.04 7.34 -3.26
CA ARG A 205 -16.17 6.76 -4.03
C ARG A 205 -15.85 5.45 -4.76
N TRP A 206 -14.58 5.09 -4.89
CA TRP A 206 -14.17 3.79 -5.40
C TRP A 206 -14.02 2.74 -4.30
N LEU A 207 -13.84 3.10 -3.02
CA LEU A 207 -13.98 2.15 -1.90
C LEU A 207 -15.42 1.59 -1.88
N ASP A 208 -16.41 2.39 -2.24
CA ASP A 208 -17.78 1.90 -2.46
C ASP A 208 -17.86 0.91 -3.64
N LYS A 209 -17.11 1.15 -4.72
CA LYS A 209 -17.00 0.20 -5.85
C LYS A 209 -16.19 -1.04 -5.50
N LEU A 210 -15.18 -0.91 -4.64
CA LEU A 210 -14.33 -1.99 -4.14
C LEU A 210 -15.11 -2.88 -3.15
N TRP A 211 -15.95 -2.29 -2.31
CA TRP A 211 -16.90 -3.02 -1.47
C TRP A 211 -18.00 -3.70 -2.28
N SER A 212 -18.48 -3.03 -3.35
CA SER A 212 -19.45 -3.63 -4.28
C SER A 212 -18.87 -4.82 -5.07
N SER A 213 -17.62 -4.73 -5.56
CA SER A 213 -16.97 -5.84 -6.31
C SER A 213 -16.58 -7.00 -5.40
N VAL A 214 -16.22 -6.69 -4.16
CA VAL A 214 -15.94 -7.67 -3.12
C VAL A 214 -17.23 -8.09 -2.39
N GLY A 215 -18.44 -7.68 -2.80
CA GLY A 215 -19.69 -8.13 -2.16
C GLY A 215 -19.74 -7.93 -0.64
N LEU A 216 -19.03 -6.92 -0.13
CA LEU A 216 -19.03 -6.51 1.27
C LEU A 216 -20.01 -5.34 1.39
N THR A 217 -21.07 -5.51 2.16
CA THR A 217 -22.13 -4.52 2.41
C THR A 217 -21.88 -3.74 3.68
#